data_AF-A0A523Y360-F1
#
_entry.id   AF-A0A523Y360-F1
#
_cell.length_a   1.000
_cell.length_b   1.000
_cell.length_c   1.000
_cell.angle_alpha   90.00
_cell.angle_beta   90.00
_cell.angle_gamma   90.00
#
_symmetry.space_group_name_H-M   'P 1'
#
loop_
_entity.id
_entity.type
_entity.pdbx_description
1 polymer ?
#
loop_
_entity_poly.entity_id
_entity_poly.type
_entity_poly.pdbx_seq_one_letter_code
_entity_poly.pdbx_strand_id
1 'polypeptide(L)'
;MDLVKYVNQDILDIAQLEQKALESYASVTGKNYTTNARIYEALKDDVIPHYRQFVDLLRDINPKTQEVRELHGIYIRGTEYLYKGFREKMFGLEIRDVYLVRAANRQIEKGRVETDRWRKELADLCRHYGVAEKVEKKKWWSFGK
;
A
#
# COMPACT_ATOMS: atom_id res chain seq x y z
N MET A 1 10.10 -19.95 11.97
CA MET A 1 8.90 -19.32 12.56
C MET A 1 8.10 -18.66 11.44
N ASP A 2 6.77 -18.79 11.43
CA ASP A 2 5.89 -18.26 10.37
C ASP A 2 6.03 -16.74 10.19
N LEU A 3 6.03 -15.97 11.29
CA LEU A 3 6.23 -14.52 11.26
C LEU A 3 7.57 -14.10 10.62
N VAL A 4 8.65 -14.84 10.88
CA VAL A 4 9.97 -14.54 10.28
C VAL A 4 9.90 -14.71 8.76
N LYS A 5 9.26 -15.78 8.27
CA LYS A 5 9.08 -16.01 6.83
C LYS A 5 8.19 -14.93 6.21
N TYR A 6 7.07 -14.61 6.87
CA TYR A 6 6.14 -13.57 6.43
C TYR A 6 6.87 -12.24 6.22
N VAL A 7 7.63 -11.77 7.22
CA VAL A 7 8.25 -10.45 7.19
C VAL A 7 9.51 -10.40 6.33
N ASN A 8 10.40 -11.38 6.50
CA ASN A 8 11.75 -11.33 5.96
C ASN A 8 11.91 -12.08 4.62
N GLN A 9 10.82 -12.58 4.07
CA GLN A 9 10.78 -13.21 2.75
C GLN A 9 9.51 -12.79 2.02
N ASP A 10 8.34 -13.26 2.45
CA ASP A 10 7.11 -13.12 1.65
C ASP A 10 6.75 -11.65 1.36
N ILE A 11 6.72 -10.80 2.41
CA ILE A 11 6.44 -9.37 2.25
C ILE A 11 7.61 -8.66 1.58
N LEU A 12 8.85 -8.98 1.96
CA LEU A 12 10.05 -8.32 1.44
C LEU A 12 10.20 -8.50 -0.09
N ASP A 13 9.87 -9.68 -0.61
CA ASP A 13 10.00 -10.03 -2.03
C ASP A 13 9.08 -9.18 -2.92
N ILE A 14 7.91 -8.80 -2.41
CA ILE A 14 6.89 -8.05 -3.17
C ILE A 14 6.91 -6.56 -2.88
N ALA A 15 7.59 -6.18 -1.79
CA ALA A 15 7.56 -4.87 -1.21
C ALA A 15 7.84 -3.80 -2.29
N GLN A 16 8.91 -3.97 -3.08
CA GLN A 16 9.39 -2.94 -4.03
C GLN A 16 8.31 -2.40 -4.98
N LEU A 17 7.30 -3.22 -5.30
CA LEU A 17 6.17 -2.83 -6.12
C LEU A 17 5.28 -1.78 -5.44
N GLU A 18 4.95 -1.99 -4.16
CA GLU A 18 4.18 -1.00 -3.38
C GLU A 18 4.97 0.30 -3.25
N GLN A 19 6.26 0.21 -2.93
CA GLN A 19 7.11 1.40 -2.79
C GLN A 19 7.12 2.23 -4.07
N LYS A 20 7.38 1.62 -5.23
CA LYS A 20 7.39 2.32 -6.53
C LYS A 20 6.04 2.99 -6.80
N ALA A 21 4.94 2.28 -6.59
CA ALA A 21 3.60 2.84 -6.81
C ALA A 21 3.32 4.05 -5.89
N LEU A 22 3.65 3.95 -4.61
CA LEU A 22 3.41 5.02 -3.64
C LEU A 22 4.35 6.22 -3.86
N GLU A 23 5.59 5.99 -4.27
CA GLU A 23 6.54 7.04 -4.65
C GLU A 23 6.07 7.79 -5.90
N SER A 24 5.65 7.09 -6.96
CA SER A 24 5.06 7.72 -8.15
C SER A 24 3.83 8.54 -7.80
N TYR A 25 2.94 8.02 -6.96
CA TYR A 25 1.76 8.78 -6.51
C TYR A 25 2.13 10.02 -5.69
N ALA A 26 3.09 9.91 -4.77
CA ALA A 26 3.56 11.04 -3.97
C ALA A 26 4.28 12.11 -4.81
N SER A 27 4.90 11.73 -5.93
CA SER A 27 5.62 12.65 -6.81
C SER A 27 4.71 13.65 -7.56
N VAL A 28 3.40 13.38 -7.62
CA VAL A 28 2.42 14.22 -8.33
C VAL A 28 1.27 14.71 -7.45
N THR A 29 1.32 14.42 -6.15
CA THR A 29 0.28 14.79 -5.18
C THR A 29 0.83 15.58 -3.99
N GLY A 30 -0.06 16.09 -3.13
CA GLY A 30 0.32 16.89 -1.97
C GLY A 30 1.12 18.13 -2.38
N LYS A 31 2.32 18.29 -1.82
CA LYS A 31 3.21 19.42 -2.13
C LYS A 31 3.73 19.41 -3.58
N ASN A 32 3.71 18.26 -4.25
CA ASN A 32 4.17 18.12 -5.64
C ASN A 32 3.03 18.23 -6.66
N TYR A 33 1.81 18.52 -6.20
CA TYR A 33 0.68 18.71 -7.09
C TYR A 33 0.90 19.89 -8.03
N THR A 34 0.63 19.67 -9.31
CA THR A 34 0.70 20.71 -10.35
C THR A 34 -0.57 20.71 -11.19
N THR A 35 -0.92 19.56 -11.78
CA THR A 35 -2.12 19.42 -12.62
C THR A 35 -2.79 18.07 -12.43
N ASN A 36 -4.10 18.03 -12.71
CA ASN A 36 -4.87 16.79 -12.78
C ASN A 36 -4.36 15.83 -13.88
N ALA A 37 -3.84 16.37 -14.99
CA ALA A 37 -3.26 15.57 -16.07
C ALA A 37 -2.06 14.75 -15.58
N ARG A 38 -1.14 15.37 -14.81
CA ARG A 38 0.01 14.66 -14.23
C ARG A 38 -0.38 13.58 -13.23
N ILE A 39 -1.43 13.80 -12.42
CA ILE A 39 -1.95 12.75 -11.54
C ILE A 39 -2.51 11.60 -12.38
N TYR A 40 -3.31 11.90 -13.40
CA TYR A 40 -3.91 10.89 -14.26
C TYR A 40 -2.85 10.02 -14.96
N GLU A 41 -1.84 10.66 -15.56
CA GLU A 41 -0.71 9.98 -16.21
C GLU A 41 0.03 9.08 -15.23
N ALA A 42 0.46 9.60 -14.07
CA ALA A 42 1.14 8.79 -13.07
C ALA A 42 0.27 7.63 -12.57
N LEU A 43 -1.04 7.85 -12.36
CA LEU A 43 -1.96 6.79 -11.94
C LEU A 43 -2.04 5.67 -12.99
N LYS A 44 -2.18 6.06 -14.26
CA LYS A 44 -2.37 5.14 -15.38
C LYS A 44 -1.09 4.36 -15.70
N ASP A 45 0.03 5.05 -15.78
CA ASP A 45 1.27 4.52 -16.36
C ASP A 45 2.17 3.88 -15.29
N ASP A 46 2.12 4.36 -14.04
CA ASP A 46 3.01 3.90 -12.97
C ASP A 46 2.26 3.29 -11.78
N VAL A 47 1.36 4.04 -11.14
CA VAL A 47 0.81 3.64 -9.83
C VAL A 47 -0.06 2.39 -9.94
N ILE A 48 -1.08 2.39 -10.80
CA ILE A 48 -2.05 1.29 -10.90
C ILE A 48 -1.39 0.00 -11.39
N PRO A 49 -0.49 0.00 -12.41
CA PRO A 49 0.20 -1.22 -12.84
C PRO A 49 1.03 -1.87 -11.73
N HIS A 50 1.90 -1.11 -11.06
CA HIS A 50 2.75 -1.64 -9.98
C HIS A 50 1.92 -2.06 -8.77
N TYR A 51 0.92 -1.25 -8.38
CA TYR A 51 0.08 -1.54 -7.23
C TYR A 51 -0.84 -2.75 -7.45
N ARG A 52 -1.32 -2.97 -8.69
CA ARG A 52 -2.07 -4.18 -9.04
C ARG A 52 -1.21 -5.43 -8.82
N GLN A 53 -0.01 -5.45 -9.40
CA GLN A 53 0.90 -6.59 -9.28
C GLN A 53 1.22 -6.86 -7.80
N PHE A 54 1.43 -5.80 -7.02
CA PHE A 54 1.62 -5.91 -5.58
C PHE A 54 0.42 -6.54 -4.86
N VAL A 55 -0.81 -6.07 -5.10
CA VAL A 55 -2.02 -6.62 -4.47
C VAL A 55 -2.25 -8.08 -4.86
N ASP A 56 -2.01 -8.44 -6.12
CA ASP A 56 -2.16 -9.81 -6.59
C ASP A 56 -1.16 -10.74 -5.88
N LEU A 57 0.12 -10.36 -5.81
CA LEU A 57 1.14 -11.13 -5.09
C LEU A 57 0.90 -11.16 -3.56
N LEU A 58 0.41 -10.06 -2.99
CA LEU A 58 0.07 -9.99 -1.57
C LEU A 58 -1.00 -11.02 -1.22
N ARG A 59 -2.02 -11.20 -2.08
CA ARG A 59 -3.10 -12.18 -1.87
C ARG A 59 -2.64 -13.63 -1.94
N ASP A 60 -1.55 -13.90 -2.67
CA ASP A 60 -0.97 -15.24 -2.79
C ASP A 60 -0.19 -15.67 -1.54
N ILE A 61 0.16 -14.71 -0.65
CA ILE A 61 0.82 -15.01 0.62
C ILE A 61 -0.19 -15.69 1.56
N ASN A 62 0.17 -16.88 2.05
CA ASN A 62 -0.71 -17.71 2.89
C ASN A 62 -0.05 -18.07 4.23
N PRO A 63 -0.11 -17.17 5.24
CA PRO A 63 0.46 -17.40 6.56
C PRO A 63 -0.16 -18.59 7.30
N LYS A 64 0.64 -19.28 8.11
CA LYS A 64 0.26 -20.54 8.76
C LYS A 64 -0.29 -20.36 10.17
N THR A 65 0.11 -19.32 10.90
CA THR A 65 -0.42 -19.05 12.24
C THR A 65 -1.62 -18.09 12.17
N GLN A 66 -2.54 -18.22 13.14
CA GLN A 66 -3.75 -17.40 13.18
C GLN A 66 -3.40 -15.90 13.31
N GLU A 67 -2.47 -15.56 14.19
CA GLU A 67 -2.04 -14.17 14.42
C GLU A 67 -1.49 -13.51 13.14
N VAL A 68 -0.66 -14.24 12.37
CA VAL A 68 -0.09 -13.70 11.13
C VAL A 68 -1.14 -13.62 10.02
N ARG A 69 -2.12 -14.55 9.98
CA ARG A 69 -3.27 -14.46 9.05
C ARG A 69 -4.15 -13.25 9.35
N GLU A 70 -4.44 -12.98 10.61
CA GLU A 70 -5.26 -11.82 11.01
C GLU A 70 -4.56 -10.52 10.64
N LEU A 71 -3.26 -10.42 10.96
CA LEU A 71 -2.39 -9.31 10.55
C LEU A 71 -2.40 -9.14 9.03
N HIS A 72 -2.19 -10.21 8.27
CA HIS A 72 -2.18 -10.19 6.82
C HIS A 72 -3.53 -9.74 6.22
N GLY A 73 -4.65 -10.14 6.83
CA GLY A 73 -5.97 -9.69 6.44
C GLY A 73 -6.18 -8.17 6.57
N ILE A 74 -5.56 -7.53 7.57
CA ILE A 74 -5.55 -6.05 7.68
C ILE A 74 -4.82 -5.45 6.48
N TYR A 75 -3.69 -6.01 6.09
CA TYR A 75 -2.91 -5.49 4.98
C TYR A 75 -3.64 -5.65 3.64
N ILE A 76 -4.25 -6.80 3.38
CA ILE A 76 -5.08 -7.01 2.19
C ILE A 76 -6.20 -5.94 2.12
N ARG A 77 -6.94 -5.74 3.22
CA ARG A 77 -8.03 -4.73 3.21
C ARG A 77 -7.52 -3.33 2.94
N GLY A 78 -6.42 -2.92 3.57
CA GLY A 78 -5.84 -1.60 3.36
C GLY A 78 -5.38 -1.37 1.92
N THR A 79 -4.75 -2.38 1.34
CA THR A 79 -4.23 -2.31 -0.04
C THR A 79 -5.36 -2.39 -1.07
N GLU A 80 -6.42 -3.15 -0.82
CA GLU A 80 -7.62 -3.13 -1.66
C GLU A 80 -8.31 -1.76 -1.69
N TYR A 81 -8.41 -1.08 -0.54
CA TYR A 81 -8.92 0.28 -0.47
C TYR A 81 -8.05 1.27 -1.26
N LEU A 82 -6.73 1.18 -1.13
CA LEU A 82 -5.79 2.00 -1.91
C LEU A 82 -5.96 1.73 -3.42
N TYR A 83 -5.95 0.46 -3.83
CA TYR A 83 -6.07 0.08 -5.23
C TYR A 83 -7.38 0.56 -5.85
N LYS A 84 -8.50 0.36 -5.16
CA LYS A 84 -9.80 0.87 -5.57
C LYS A 84 -9.78 2.39 -5.69
N GLY A 85 -9.24 3.07 -4.68
CA GLY A 85 -9.12 4.52 -4.67
C GLY A 85 -8.27 5.06 -5.83
N PHE A 86 -7.14 4.43 -6.16
CA PHE A 86 -6.31 4.84 -7.30
C PHE A 86 -7.07 4.71 -8.62
N ARG A 87 -7.76 3.59 -8.84
CA ARG A 87 -8.56 3.37 -10.06
C ARG A 87 -9.73 4.34 -10.18
N GLU A 88 -10.49 4.54 -9.10
CA GLU A 88 -11.61 5.48 -9.09
C GLU A 88 -11.14 6.92 -9.29
N LYS A 89 -9.98 7.29 -8.72
CA LYS A 89 -9.41 8.62 -8.91
C LYS A 89 -8.99 8.84 -10.35
N MET A 90 -8.30 7.87 -10.96
CA MET A 90 -7.92 7.93 -12.37
C MET A 90 -9.15 8.13 -13.26
N PHE A 91 -10.18 7.30 -13.07
CA PHE A 91 -11.41 7.40 -13.85
C PHE A 91 -12.13 8.75 -13.63
N GLY A 92 -12.24 9.21 -12.37
CA GLY A 92 -12.83 10.51 -12.06
C GLY A 92 -12.08 11.70 -12.68
N LEU A 93 -10.76 11.62 -12.80
CA LEU A 93 -9.96 12.63 -13.50
C LEU A 93 -10.22 12.60 -15.02
N GLU A 94 -10.35 11.41 -15.60
CA GLU A 94 -10.64 11.21 -17.03
C GLU A 94 -12.00 11.82 -17.41
N ILE A 95 -13.05 11.52 -16.66
CA ILE A 95 -14.41 12.02 -16.92
C ILE A 95 -14.71 13.38 -16.28
N ARG A 96 -13.72 13.98 -15.60
CA ARG A 96 -13.82 15.25 -14.85
C ARG A 96 -14.93 15.25 -13.78
N ASP A 97 -15.20 14.10 -13.18
CA ASP A 97 -16.17 13.94 -12.10
C ASP A 97 -15.52 14.20 -10.74
N VAL A 98 -15.77 15.39 -10.20
CA VAL A 98 -15.25 15.82 -8.89
C VAL A 98 -15.82 15.03 -7.72
N TYR A 99 -17.03 14.47 -7.83
CA TYR A 99 -17.63 13.66 -6.77
C TYR A 99 -16.97 12.28 -6.71
N LEU A 100 -16.68 11.69 -7.87
CA LEU A 100 -15.92 10.44 -7.95
C LEU A 100 -14.49 10.64 -7.43
N VAL A 101 -13.80 11.72 -7.82
CA VAL A 101 -12.46 12.03 -7.26
C VAL A 101 -12.50 12.17 -5.73
N ARG A 102 -13.53 12.83 -5.18
CA ARG A 102 -13.71 12.93 -3.73
C ARG A 102 -13.98 11.57 -3.07
N ALA A 103 -14.79 10.72 -3.70
CA ALA A 103 -15.05 9.37 -3.20
C ALA A 103 -13.78 8.51 -3.21
N ALA A 104 -13.02 8.58 -4.29
CA ALA A 104 -11.74 7.92 -4.44
C ALA A 104 -10.73 8.34 -3.36
N ASN A 105 -10.61 9.64 -3.08
CA ASN A 105 -9.75 10.13 -1.99
C ASN A 105 -10.14 9.55 -0.62
N ARG A 106 -11.44 9.33 -0.35
CA ARG A 106 -11.88 8.68 0.89
C ARG A 106 -11.48 7.20 0.94
N GLN A 107 -11.49 6.49 -0.19
CA GLN A 107 -10.99 5.11 -0.24
C GLN A 107 -9.48 5.07 0.01
N ILE A 108 -8.72 5.97 -0.62
CA ILE A 108 -7.27 6.08 -0.40
C ILE A 108 -6.98 6.33 1.08
N GLU A 109 -7.71 7.22 1.73
CA GLU A 109 -7.52 7.50 3.16
C GLU A 109 -7.83 6.30 4.05
N LYS A 110 -8.96 5.61 3.81
CA LYS A 110 -9.27 4.35 4.52
C LYS A 110 -8.15 3.32 4.38
N GLY A 111 -7.65 3.17 3.16
CA GLY A 111 -6.53 2.27 2.87
C GLY A 111 -5.26 2.65 3.63
N ARG A 112 -4.90 3.94 3.65
CA ARG A 112 -3.77 4.44 4.46
C ARG A 112 -3.94 4.08 5.93
N VAL A 113 -5.10 4.33 6.53
CA VAL A 113 -5.38 4.01 7.94
C VAL A 113 -5.20 2.52 8.23
N GLU A 114 -5.74 1.64 7.39
CA GLU A 114 -5.59 0.18 7.57
C GLU A 114 -4.14 -0.27 7.37
N THR A 115 -3.41 0.27 6.39
CA THR A 115 -1.98 -0.06 6.21
C THR A 115 -1.12 0.43 7.37
N ASP A 116 -1.43 1.59 7.96
CA ASP A 116 -0.73 2.09 9.15
C ASP A 116 -1.07 1.28 10.40
N ARG A 117 -2.30 0.76 10.50
CA ARG A 117 -2.68 -0.20 11.53
C ARG A 117 -1.88 -1.49 11.39
N TRP A 118 -1.83 -2.08 10.20
CA TRP A 118 -1.01 -3.25 9.91
C TRP A 118 0.45 -3.05 10.31
N ARG A 119 1.05 -1.90 10.00
CA ARG A 119 2.43 -1.56 10.39
C ARG A 119 2.64 -1.60 11.90
N LYS A 120 1.71 -0.99 12.66
CA LYS A 120 1.79 -0.95 14.12
C LYS A 120 1.67 -2.36 14.70
N GLU A 121 0.66 -3.11 14.28
CA GLU A 121 0.43 -4.47 14.77
C GLU A 121 1.56 -5.43 14.38
N LEU A 122 2.13 -5.28 13.18
CA LEU A 122 3.31 -6.04 12.76
C LEU A 122 4.51 -5.76 13.67
N ALA A 123 4.78 -4.48 13.96
CA ALA A 123 5.89 -4.08 14.82
C ALA A 123 5.70 -4.59 16.26
N ASP A 124 4.47 -4.55 16.78
CA ASP A 124 4.12 -5.14 18.09
C ASP A 124 4.36 -6.65 18.11
N LEU A 125 3.91 -7.37 17.08
CA LEU A 125 4.06 -8.81 16.98
C LEU A 125 5.54 -9.22 16.84
N CYS A 126 6.32 -8.47 16.07
CA CYS A 126 7.77 -8.70 15.95
C CYS A 126 8.48 -8.49 17.28
N ARG A 127 8.11 -7.44 18.05
CA ARG A 127 8.65 -7.22 19.40
C ARG A 127 8.28 -8.35 20.35
N HIS A 128 7.03 -8.80 20.33
CA HIS A 128 6.56 -9.87 21.21
C HIS A 128 7.36 -11.17 21.04
N TYR A 129 7.68 -11.53 19.80
CA TYR A 129 8.41 -12.77 19.48
C TYR A 129 9.92 -12.58 19.25
N GLY A 130 10.47 -11.38 19.47
CA GLY A 130 11.90 -11.11 19.27
C GLY A 130 12.37 -11.25 17.82
N VAL A 131 11.50 -11.02 16.85
CA VAL A 131 11.81 -11.09 15.42
C VAL A 131 12.42 -9.76 14.95
N ALA A 132 13.64 -9.81 14.42
CA ALA A 132 14.26 -8.67 13.76
C ALA A 132 13.88 -8.64 12.27
N GLU A 133 13.41 -7.48 11.81
CA GLU A 133 13.23 -7.20 10.39
C GLU A 133 14.61 -7.13 9.70
N LYS A 134 14.79 -7.87 8.60
CA LYS A 134 16.03 -7.85 7.79
C LYS A 134 16.20 -6.57 6.98
N VAL A 135 15.17 -5.72 6.92
CA VAL A 135 15.18 -4.51 6.11
C VAL A 135 16.20 -3.55 6.68
N GLU A 136 17.25 -3.25 5.91
CA GLU A 136 18.18 -2.17 6.25
C GLU A 136 17.36 -0.91 6.54
N LYS A 137 17.58 -0.37 7.74
CA LYS A 137 17.00 0.89 8.21
C LYS A 137 17.28 2.01 7.21
N LYS A 138 16.42 2.22 6.21
CA LYS A 138 16.15 3.49 5.50
C LYS A 138 15.36 3.19 4.22
N LYS A 139 14.05 3.47 4.25
CA LYS A 139 13.22 4.06 3.16
C LYS A 139 11.82 3.44 3.01
N TRP A 140 11.56 2.21 3.48
CA TRP A 140 10.22 1.60 3.35
C TRP A 140 9.12 2.41 4.07
N TRP A 141 9.41 2.79 5.32
CA TRP A 141 8.40 3.23 6.29
C TRP A 141 8.22 4.75 6.37
N SER A 142 8.88 5.54 5.51
CA SER A 142 8.95 7.01 5.68
C SER A 142 7.88 7.79 4.90
N PHE A 143 7.02 7.13 4.13
CA PHE A 143 6.02 7.83 3.31
C PHE A 143 4.71 8.06 4.08
N GLY A 144 4.71 9.10 4.89
CA GLY A 144 3.55 9.56 5.65
C GLY A 144 3.78 10.75 6.58
N LYS A 145 4.87 11.50 6.41
CA LYS A 145 5.10 12.81 7.06
C LYS A 145 5.01 13.93 6.04
#